data_AF-A0A4Q6BX03-F1
#
_entry.id   AF-A0A4Q6BX03-F1
#
_cell.length_a   1.000
_cell.length_b   1.000
_cell.length_c   1.000
_cell.angle_alpha   90.00
_cell.angle_beta   90.00
_cell.angle_gamma   90.00
#
_symmetry.space_group_name_H-M   'P 1'
#
loop_
_entity.id
_entity.type
_entity.pdbx_description
1 polymer ?
#
loop_
_entity_poly.entity_id
_entity_poly.type
_entity_poly.pdbx_seq_one_letter_code
_entity_poly.pdbx_strand_id
1 'polypeptide(L)'
;MPTPLRIAGGLRVYARGLGQSLVPLHLAGDYSAPQEPAPQTFWSFETALGLVLLVLPVVVGAIAVAWALLRARQAPMRSRATKWGLFGGALLWIVITYFPVSNIPVVLPTVRAERFWYVPMFGLATLVGLAFSTLLRRTRPKLGGSGRAVLRGLVLGTFGLLFAVQVVQARDHANDYVDDLAFWDATRKNATRSAKAHLNYSVMQGARRRNDERLSANAVAIQLSPDWPMAHVYMGDALCHAKRAEESIPYYTRGFDLGPAEVGLIALGLQCLWEAKLLGEESPTMKRFEDDSSKYPGSWYAYLIADLRAHGEEHDGVDPKYRPRGYNEGPK
;
A
#
# COMPACT_ATOMS: atom_id res chain seq x y z
N MET A 1 -13.47 3.50 13.58
CA MET A 1 -14.18 4.20 12.47
C MET A 1 -15.56 3.59 12.30
N PRO A 2 -16.64 4.41 12.15
CA PRO A 2 -18.00 3.90 11.95
C PRO A 2 -18.14 3.03 10.69
N THR A 3 -18.94 1.97 10.77
CA THR A 3 -19.18 1.04 9.65
C THR A 3 -19.61 1.71 8.34
N PRO A 4 -20.53 2.70 8.33
CA PRO A 4 -20.93 3.36 7.08
C PRO A 4 -19.75 4.07 6.39
N LEU A 5 -18.95 4.82 7.14
CA LEU A 5 -17.81 5.54 6.59
C LEU A 5 -16.75 4.56 6.07
N ARG A 6 -16.59 3.41 6.74
CA ARG A 6 -15.67 2.36 6.32
C ARG A 6 -16.07 1.77 4.97
N ILE A 7 -17.36 1.47 4.80
CA ILE A 7 -17.92 1.01 3.52
C ILE A 7 -17.70 2.08 2.44
N ALA A 8 -17.97 3.34 2.76
CA ALA A 8 -17.71 4.45 1.84
C ALA A 8 -16.23 4.54 1.43
N GLY A 9 -15.31 4.32 2.36
CA GLY A 9 -13.86 4.23 2.08
C GLY A 9 -13.52 3.10 1.12
N GLY A 10 -14.05 1.90 1.35
CA GLY A 10 -13.87 0.75 0.45
C GLY A 10 -14.40 0.99 -0.96
N LEU A 11 -15.57 1.62 -1.10
CA LEU A 11 -16.15 2.01 -2.39
C LEU A 11 -15.29 3.04 -3.13
N ARG A 12 -14.76 4.03 -2.40
CA ARG A 12 -13.83 5.04 -2.93
C ARG A 12 -12.56 4.41 -3.50
N VAL A 13 -11.95 3.54 -2.69
CA VAL A 13 -10.73 2.80 -3.03
C VAL A 13 -10.97 1.89 -4.24
N TYR A 14 -12.13 1.23 -4.32
CA TYR A 14 -12.52 0.43 -5.47
C TYR A 14 -12.62 1.26 -6.76
N ALA A 15 -13.32 2.40 -6.73
CA ALA A 15 -13.44 3.28 -7.89
C ALA A 15 -12.08 3.78 -8.40
N ARG A 16 -11.21 4.23 -7.48
CA ARG A 16 -9.86 4.70 -7.80
C ARG A 16 -9.00 3.58 -8.38
N GLY A 17 -9.03 2.40 -7.78
CA GLY A 17 -8.27 1.24 -8.25
C GLY A 17 -8.70 0.78 -9.65
N LEU A 18 -10.00 0.80 -9.95
CA LEU A 18 -10.49 0.48 -11.30
C LEU A 18 -10.03 1.53 -12.32
N GLY A 19 -10.09 2.81 -11.95
CA GLY A 19 -9.57 3.90 -12.76
C GLY A 19 -8.08 3.75 -13.04
N GLN A 20 -7.30 3.47 -11.99
CA GLN A 20 -5.85 3.24 -12.10
C GLN A 20 -5.51 2.01 -12.95
N SER A 21 -6.36 0.97 -12.93
CA SER A 21 -6.16 -0.20 -13.79
C SER A 21 -6.27 0.11 -15.29
N LEU A 22 -7.10 1.09 -15.66
CA LEU A 22 -7.25 1.55 -17.05
C LEU A 22 -6.21 2.61 -17.42
N VAL A 23 -5.89 3.49 -16.46
CA VAL A 23 -4.96 4.61 -16.61
C VAL A 23 -3.94 4.52 -15.48
N PRO A 24 -2.87 3.70 -15.66
CA PRO A 24 -1.92 3.34 -14.61
C PRO A 24 -0.93 4.46 -14.35
N LEU A 25 -1.42 5.55 -13.77
CA LEU A 25 -0.62 6.68 -13.34
C LEU A 25 -0.33 6.55 -11.84
N HIS A 26 0.84 7.04 -11.43
CA HIS A 26 1.26 7.10 -10.02
C HIS A 26 1.20 5.75 -9.31
N LEU A 27 1.77 4.71 -9.93
CA LEU A 27 1.84 3.37 -9.35
C LEU A 27 2.76 3.35 -8.12
N ALA A 28 2.35 2.66 -7.07
CA ALA A 28 3.04 2.57 -5.79
C ALA A 28 2.75 1.23 -5.13
N GLY A 29 3.76 0.64 -4.48
CA GLY A 29 3.60 -0.65 -3.83
C GLY A 29 2.62 -0.65 -2.65
N ASP A 30 2.35 0.51 -2.05
CA ASP A 30 1.42 0.66 -0.93
C ASP A 30 0.83 2.09 -0.84
N TYR A 31 -0.47 2.20 -0.60
CA TYR A 31 -1.17 3.46 -0.37
C TYR A 31 -1.76 3.46 1.04
N SER A 32 -1.13 4.23 1.93
CA SER A 32 -1.50 4.27 3.34
C SER A 32 -2.70 5.20 3.64
N ALA A 33 -3.17 5.17 4.89
CA ALA A 33 -4.36 5.91 5.31
C ALA A 33 -4.28 7.45 5.08
N PRO A 34 -3.16 8.16 5.30
CA PRO A 34 -3.11 9.59 4.98
C PRO A 34 -3.15 9.89 3.48
N GLN A 35 -2.78 8.93 2.61
CA GLN A 35 -2.95 9.03 1.14
C GLN A 35 -4.40 8.73 0.73
N GLU A 36 -5.06 7.81 1.43
CA GLU A 36 -6.45 7.40 1.22
C GLU A 36 -7.31 7.73 2.46
N PRO A 37 -7.54 9.02 2.77
CA PRO A 37 -8.19 9.40 4.01
C PRO A 37 -9.62 8.88 4.07
N ALA A 38 -10.00 8.42 5.26
CA ALA A 38 -11.36 8.06 5.60
C ALA A 38 -12.34 9.17 5.16
N PRO A 39 -13.43 8.84 4.44
CA PRO A 39 -14.42 9.85 4.09
C PRO A 39 -15.15 10.36 5.33
N GLN A 40 -15.46 11.66 5.35
CA GLN A 40 -16.21 12.31 6.43
C GLN A 40 -17.72 12.06 6.32
N THR A 41 -18.20 11.83 5.11
CA THR A 41 -19.60 11.53 4.80
C THR A 41 -19.68 10.24 4.01
N PHE A 42 -20.81 9.54 4.11
CA PHE A 42 -21.05 8.40 3.25
C PHE A 42 -21.17 8.85 1.78
N TRP A 43 -21.98 9.88 1.55
CA TRP A 43 -22.24 10.38 0.21
C TRP A 43 -21.16 11.35 -0.26
N SER A 44 -20.46 10.92 -1.30
CA SER A 44 -19.54 11.70 -2.12
C SER A 44 -19.66 11.20 -3.56
N PHE A 45 -19.17 11.98 -4.53
CA PHE A 45 -19.12 11.53 -5.93
C PHE A 45 -18.37 10.20 -6.08
N GLU A 46 -17.22 10.05 -5.42
CA GLU A 46 -16.41 8.83 -5.50
C GLU A 46 -17.09 7.64 -4.82
N THR A 47 -17.81 7.84 -3.70
CA THR A 47 -18.58 6.76 -3.08
C THR A 47 -19.74 6.31 -3.97
N ALA A 48 -20.48 7.27 -4.55
CA ALA A 48 -21.58 6.98 -5.46
C ALA A 48 -21.09 6.26 -6.72
N LEU A 49 -19.97 6.71 -7.30
CA LEU A 49 -19.31 6.05 -8.42
C LEU A 49 -18.88 4.64 -8.05
N GLY A 50 -18.22 4.46 -6.90
CA GLY A 50 -17.82 3.15 -6.39
C GLY A 50 -19.00 2.20 -6.19
N LEU A 51 -20.12 2.70 -5.66
CA LEU A 51 -21.35 1.93 -5.49
C LEU A 51 -21.91 1.47 -6.84
N VAL A 52 -22.00 2.38 -7.81
CA VAL A 52 -22.45 2.07 -9.18
C VAL A 52 -21.53 1.05 -9.82
N LEU A 53 -20.22 1.25 -9.75
CA LEU A 53 -19.22 0.35 -10.33
C LEU A 53 -19.20 -1.02 -9.64
N LEU A 54 -19.62 -1.13 -8.37
CA LEU A 54 -19.67 -2.41 -7.67
C LEU A 54 -20.99 -3.16 -7.95
N VAL A 55 -22.12 -2.45 -7.94
CA VAL A 55 -23.46 -3.06 -8.02
C VAL A 55 -23.90 -3.28 -9.46
N LEU A 56 -23.70 -2.30 -10.36
CA LEU A 56 -24.19 -2.38 -11.73
C LEU A 56 -23.56 -3.54 -12.51
N PRO A 57 -22.24 -3.82 -12.43
CA PRO A 57 -21.65 -4.99 -13.08
C PRO A 57 -22.23 -6.31 -12.60
N VAL A 58 -22.65 -6.42 -11.33
CA VAL A 58 -23.29 -7.63 -10.81
C VAL A 58 -24.64 -7.83 -11.47
N VAL A 59 -25.49 -6.80 -11.48
CA VAL A 59 -26.83 -6.87 -12.07
C VAL A 59 -26.75 -7.12 -13.57
N VAL A 60 -25.99 -6.30 -14.29
CA VAL A 60 -25.83 -6.40 -15.75
C VAL A 60 -25.15 -7.72 -16.13
N GLY A 61 -24.14 -8.13 -15.38
CA GLY A 61 -23.40 -9.36 -15.61
C GLY A 61 -24.27 -10.60 -15.43
N ALA A 62 -25.04 -10.66 -14.34
CA ALA A 62 -25.98 -11.75 -14.09
C ALA A 62 -27.05 -11.85 -15.20
N ILE A 63 -27.63 -10.73 -15.61
CA ILE A 63 -28.61 -10.69 -16.71
C ILE A 63 -27.98 -11.16 -18.04
N ALA A 64 -26.77 -10.69 -18.36
CA ALA A 64 -26.07 -11.06 -19.59
C ALA A 64 -25.71 -12.55 -19.64
N VAL A 65 -25.25 -13.11 -18.52
CA VAL A 65 -24.95 -14.55 -18.40
C VAL A 65 -26.22 -15.38 -18.50
N ALA A 66 -27.28 -15.03 -17.75
CA ALA A 66 -28.56 -15.73 -17.81
C ALA A 66 -29.14 -15.73 -19.23
N TRP A 67 -29.13 -14.56 -19.90
CA TRP A 67 -29.55 -14.44 -21.29
C TRP A 67 -28.72 -15.31 -22.23
N ALA A 68 -27.40 -15.32 -22.08
CA ALA A 68 -26.51 -16.13 -22.89
C ALA A 68 -26.77 -17.63 -22.73
N LEU A 69 -26.98 -18.11 -21.49
CA LEU A 69 -27.30 -19.50 -21.18
C LEU A 69 -28.65 -19.92 -21.77
N LEU A 70 -29.68 -19.07 -21.63
CA LEU A 70 -31.00 -19.33 -22.23
C LEU A 70 -30.94 -19.41 -23.76
N ARG A 71 -30.14 -18.55 -24.39
CA ARG A 71 -29.94 -18.56 -25.85
C ARG A 71 -29.10 -19.73 -26.34
N ALA A 72 -28.10 -20.15 -25.57
CA ALA A 72 -27.28 -21.32 -25.90
C ALA A 72 -28.11 -22.61 -25.94
N ARG A 73 -29.10 -22.74 -25.05
CA ARG A 73 -30.05 -23.87 -25.04
C ARG A 73 -30.92 -23.94 -26.30
N GLN A 74 -31.28 -22.79 -26.86
CA GLN A 74 -32.15 -22.71 -28.05
C GLN A 74 -31.37 -22.82 -29.37
N ALA A 75 -30.10 -22.39 -29.40
CA ALA A 75 -29.26 -22.41 -30.59
C ALA A 75 -27.77 -22.41 -30.20
N PRO A 76 -27.13 -23.59 -30.02
CA PRO A 76 -25.79 -23.71 -29.41
C PRO A 76 -24.64 -23.05 -30.19
N MET A 77 -24.82 -22.69 -31.47
CA MET A 77 -23.78 -22.12 -32.33
C MET A 77 -23.95 -20.62 -32.67
N ARG A 78 -24.38 -19.77 -31.73
CA ARG A 78 -24.47 -18.31 -31.95
C ARG A 78 -23.34 -17.53 -31.28
N SER A 79 -22.45 -16.95 -32.09
CA SER A 79 -21.36 -16.05 -31.67
C SER A 79 -21.81 -14.86 -30.79
N ARG A 80 -23.08 -14.46 -30.87
CA ARG A 80 -23.65 -13.37 -30.06
C ARG A 80 -23.93 -13.81 -28.62
N ALA A 81 -24.42 -15.03 -28.39
CA ALA A 81 -24.67 -15.56 -27.05
C ALA A 81 -23.35 -15.69 -26.27
N THR A 82 -22.32 -16.26 -26.92
CA THR A 82 -20.98 -16.39 -26.35
C THR A 82 -20.39 -15.03 -25.95
N LYS A 83 -20.53 -13.99 -26.78
CA LYS A 83 -20.03 -12.64 -26.44
C LYS A 83 -20.71 -12.03 -25.21
N TRP A 84 -22.02 -12.18 -25.08
CA TRP A 84 -22.75 -11.69 -23.91
C TRP A 84 -22.42 -12.51 -22.66
N GLY A 85 -22.21 -13.81 -22.79
CA GLY A 85 -21.73 -14.67 -21.71
C GLY A 85 -20.34 -14.25 -21.22
N LEU A 86 -19.39 -14.01 -22.14
CA LEU A 86 -18.06 -13.50 -21.81
C LEU A 86 -18.11 -12.11 -21.18
N PHE A 87 -18.92 -11.20 -21.74
CA PHE A 87 -19.11 -9.86 -21.19
C PHE A 87 -19.67 -9.90 -19.76
N GLY A 88 -20.74 -10.67 -19.53
CA GLY A 88 -21.35 -10.78 -18.23
C GLY A 88 -20.46 -11.51 -17.21
N GLY A 89 -19.79 -12.58 -17.64
CA GLY A 89 -18.80 -13.29 -16.83
C GLY A 89 -17.64 -12.39 -16.42
N ALA A 90 -17.12 -11.56 -17.32
CA ALA A 90 -16.05 -10.61 -17.02
C ALA A 90 -16.47 -9.52 -16.03
N LEU A 91 -17.69 -8.98 -16.15
CA LEU A 91 -18.25 -8.03 -15.17
C LEU A 91 -18.37 -8.65 -13.77
N LEU A 92 -18.90 -9.87 -13.69
CA LEU A 92 -19.01 -10.62 -12.43
C LEU A 92 -17.63 -10.94 -11.85
N TRP A 93 -16.69 -11.35 -12.69
CA TRP A 93 -15.33 -11.71 -12.26
C TRP A 93 -14.63 -10.56 -11.55
N ILE A 94 -14.69 -9.34 -12.09
CA ILE A 94 -14.10 -8.15 -11.47
C ILE A 94 -14.63 -7.96 -10.04
N VAL A 95 -15.94 -8.02 -9.86
CA VAL A 95 -16.57 -7.78 -8.55
C VAL A 95 -16.32 -8.93 -7.59
N ILE A 96 -16.53 -10.18 -8.02
CA ILE A 96 -16.38 -11.37 -7.18
C ILE A 96 -14.95 -11.50 -6.64
N THR A 97 -13.96 -11.20 -7.47
CA THR A 97 -12.55 -11.36 -7.08
C THR A 97 -12.02 -10.18 -6.26
N TYR A 98 -12.54 -8.96 -6.46
CA TYR A 98 -12.15 -7.80 -5.66
C TYR A 98 -12.88 -7.70 -4.32
N PHE A 99 -14.16 -8.09 -4.26
CA PHE A 99 -15.02 -7.86 -3.09
C PHE A 99 -14.41 -8.38 -1.77
N PRO A 100 -13.78 -9.57 -1.69
CA PRO A 100 -13.14 -10.04 -0.46
C PRO A 100 -12.01 -9.12 0.04
N VAL A 101 -11.29 -8.45 -0.87
CA VAL A 101 -10.15 -7.57 -0.56
C VAL A 101 -10.52 -6.08 -0.58
N SER A 102 -11.81 -5.75 -0.68
CA SER A 102 -12.30 -4.38 -0.86
C SER A 102 -12.31 -3.52 0.41
N ASN A 103 -11.89 -4.06 1.56
CA ASN A 103 -12.09 -3.47 2.89
C ASN A 103 -13.57 -3.31 3.33
N ILE A 104 -14.55 -3.76 2.52
CA ILE A 104 -15.99 -3.73 2.83
C ILE A 104 -16.41 -4.89 3.74
N PRO A 105 -16.16 -6.17 3.40
CA PRO A 105 -16.56 -7.28 4.28
C PRO A 105 -15.63 -7.39 5.49
N VAL A 106 -14.31 -7.27 5.29
CA VAL A 106 -13.27 -7.43 6.31
C VAL A 106 -12.28 -6.27 6.20
N VAL A 107 -11.85 -5.70 7.33
CA VAL A 107 -10.80 -4.67 7.36
C VAL A 107 -9.44 -5.33 7.21
N LEU A 108 -8.69 -4.88 6.21
CA LEU A 108 -7.32 -5.31 6.00
C LEU A 108 -6.34 -4.29 6.60
N PRO A 109 -5.13 -4.72 6.96
CA PRO A 109 -4.04 -3.81 7.36
C PRO A 109 -3.60 -2.86 6.23
N THR A 110 -4.03 -3.10 5.00
CA THR A 110 -3.69 -2.31 3.81
C THR A 110 -4.95 -1.65 3.26
N VAL A 111 -4.94 -0.32 3.15
CA VAL A 111 -6.10 0.45 2.67
C VAL A 111 -6.32 0.24 1.18
N ARG A 112 -5.27 0.42 0.37
CA ARG A 112 -5.29 0.16 -1.07
C ARG A 112 -3.93 -0.34 -1.52
N ALA A 113 -3.92 -1.34 -2.40
CA ALA A 113 -2.71 -1.86 -3.03
C ALA A 113 -3.03 -2.40 -4.42
N GLU A 114 -2.06 -2.34 -5.31
CA GLU A 114 -2.19 -2.78 -6.71
C GLU A 114 -2.34 -4.30 -6.82
N ARG A 115 -1.71 -5.06 -5.91
CA ARG A 115 -1.84 -6.52 -5.85
C ARG A 115 -3.29 -7.01 -5.70
N PHE A 116 -4.19 -6.18 -5.17
CA PHE A 116 -5.62 -6.51 -5.09
C PHE A 116 -6.31 -6.52 -6.44
N TRP A 117 -5.71 -5.91 -7.46
CA TRP A 117 -6.25 -5.83 -8.82
C TRP A 117 -5.75 -6.92 -9.75
N TYR A 118 -4.70 -7.67 -9.39
CA TYR A 118 -4.10 -8.68 -10.28
C TYR A 118 -5.10 -9.73 -10.78
N VAL A 119 -5.99 -10.22 -9.91
CA VAL A 119 -7.04 -11.18 -10.29
C VAL A 119 -8.24 -10.52 -10.97
N PRO A 120 -8.77 -9.37 -10.48
CA PRO A 120 -9.80 -8.61 -11.21
C PRO A 120 -9.42 -8.22 -12.64
N MET A 121 -8.12 -7.98 -12.91
CA MET A 121 -7.62 -7.55 -14.21
C MET A 121 -7.94 -8.52 -15.36
N PHE A 122 -8.11 -9.82 -15.08
CA PHE A 122 -8.56 -10.77 -16.11
C PHE A 122 -9.94 -10.40 -16.68
N GLY A 123 -10.87 -9.97 -15.82
CA GLY A 123 -12.18 -9.50 -16.24
C GLY A 123 -12.06 -8.19 -17.02
N LEU A 124 -11.27 -7.24 -16.53
CA LEU A 124 -11.08 -5.95 -17.20
C LEU A 124 -10.45 -6.10 -18.59
N ALA A 125 -9.38 -6.89 -18.72
CA ALA A 125 -8.74 -7.20 -19.99
C ALA A 125 -9.71 -7.86 -20.98
N THR A 126 -10.58 -8.75 -20.49
CA THR A 126 -11.64 -9.37 -21.30
C THR A 126 -12.62 -8.33 -21.83
N LEU A 127 -13.07 -7.38 -20.98
CA LEU A 127 -13.97 -6.30 -21.39
C LEU A 127 -13.32 -5.38 -22.43
N VAL A 128 -12.06 -4.99 -22.23
CA VAL A 128 -11.29 -4.17 -23.18
C VAL A 128 -11.14 -4.90 -24.52
N GLY A 129 -10.79 -6.18 -24.51
CA GLY A 129 -10.69 -7.00 -25.72
C GLY A 129 -12.02 -7.17 -26.47
N LEU A 130 -13.13 -7.38 -25.74
CA LEU A 130 -14.47 -7.45 -26.32
C LEU A 130 -14.90 -6.12 -26.94
N ALA A 131 -14.62 -5.00 -26.26
CA ALA A 131 -14.87 -3.65 -26.76
C ALA A 131 -14.07 -3.40 -28.04
N PHE A 132 -12.77 -3.67 -28.04
CA PHE A 132 -11.89 -3.54 -29.19
C PHE A 132 -12.40 -4.36 -30.38
N SER A 133 -12.62 -5.66 -30.20
CA SER A 133 -13.09 -6.57 -31.24
C SER A 133 -14.45 -6.15 -31.82
N THR A 134 -15.35 -5.65 -30.97
CA THR A 134 -16.69 -5.20 -31.40
C THR A 134 -16.60 -3.91 -32.20
N LEU A 135 -15.85 -2.92 -31.71
CA LEU A 135 -15.66 -1.64 -32.40
C LEU A 135 -14.91 -1.83 -33.71
N LEU A 136 -13.86 -2.64 -33.73
CA LEU A 136 -13.08 -2.93 -34.93
C LEU A 136 -13.93 -3.63 -36.01
N ARG A 137 -14.85 -4.51 -35.63
CA ARG A 137 -15.77 -5.15 -36.59
C ARG A 137 -16.82 -4.17 -37.11
N ARG A 138 -17.38 -3.31 -36.26
CA ARG A 138 -18.39 -2.30 -36.64
C ARG A 138 -17.86 -1.23 -37.57
N THR A 139 -16.59 -0.88 -37.41
CA THR A 139 -15.90 0.15 -38.20
C THR A 139 -15.28 -0.39 -39.48
N ARG A 140 -15.46 -1.67 -39.83
CA ARG A 140 -14.92 -2.24 -41.07
C ARG A 140 -15.46 -1.44 -42.28
N PRO A 141 -14.57 -0.82 -43.09
CA PRO A 141 -15.01 -0.04 -44.24
C PRO A 141 -15.72 -0.95 -45.24
N LYS A 142 -16.82 -0.45 -45.80
CA LYS A 142 -17.40 -1.00 -47.02
C LYS A 142 -16.67 -0.36 -48.21
N LEU A 143 -16.65 -1.03 -49.36
CA LEU A 143 -16.04 -0.51 -50.59
C LEU A 143 -16.56 0.92 -50.85
N GLY A 144 -15.66 1.91 -50.97
CA GLY A 144 -15.99 3.32 -51.23
C GLY A 144 -16.41 4.19 -50.03
N GLY A 145 -16.48 3.68 -48.79
CA GLY A 145 -16.95 4.45 -47.63
C GLY A 145 -15.82 5.07 -46.78
N SER A 146 -15.44 6.34 -47.07
CA SER A 146 -14.36 7.07 -46.37
C SER A 146 -14.60 7.27 -44.86
N GLY A 147 -15.84 7.56 -44.43
CA GLY A 147 -16.14 7.82 -43.01
C GLY A 147 -15.89 6.63 -42.07
N ARG A 148 -16.13 5.39 -42.52
CA ARG A 148 -15.84 4.19 -41.71
C ARG A 148 -14.35 3.91 -41.60
N ALA A 149 -13.58 4.26 -42.62
CA ALA A 149 -12.13 4.15 -42.58
C ALA A 149 -11.53 5.08 -41.51
N VAL A 150 -12.01 6.33 -41.45
CA VAL A 150 -11.62 7.29 -40.39
C VAL A 150 -11.96 6.74 -39.00
N LEU A 151 -13.20 6.29 -38.79
CA LEU A 151 -13.62 5.75 -37.49
C LEU A 151 -12.82 4.49 -37.08
N ARG A 152 -12.46 3.64 -38.04
CA ARG A 152 -11.57 2.49 -37.81
C ARG A 152 -10.18 2.94 -37.38
N GLY A 153 -9.63 3.96 -38.05
CA GLY A 153 -8.36 4.58 -37.71
C GLY A 153 -8.37 5.12 -36.28
N LEU A 154 -9.45 5.82 -35.89
CA LEU A 154 -9.62 6.30 -34.51
C LEU A 154 -9.66 5.15 -33.49
N VAL A 155 -10.43 4.08 -33.75
CA VAL A 155 -10.47 2.91 -32.86
C VAL A 155 -9.08 2.28 -32.72
N LEU A 156 -8.36 2.07 -33.83
CA LEU A 156 -7.01 1.51 -33.79
C LEU A 156 -6.03 2.44 -33.05
N GLY A 157 -6.11 3.75 -33.30
CA GLY A 157 -5.28 4.76 -32.65
C GLY A 157 -5.52 4.81 -31.13
N THR A 158 -6.78 4.83 -30.69
CA THR A 158 -7.13 4.87 -29.27
C THR A 158 -6.68 3.61 -28.52
N PHE A 159 -6.97 2.42 -29.06
CA PHE A 159 -6.54 1.17 -28.41
C PHE A 159 -5.03 0.95 -28.52
N GLY A 160 -4.40 1.40 -29.61
CA GLY A 160 -2.95 1.40 -29.76
C GLY A 160 -2.27 2.31 -28.74
N LEU A 161 -2.80 3.52 -28.52
CA LEU A 161 -2.32 4.44 -27.49
C LEU A 161 -2.51 3.86 -26.08
N LEU A 162 -3.69 3.31 -25.78
CA LEU A 162 -3.96 2.65 -24.50
C LEU A 162 -2.95 1.53 -24.25
N PHE A 163 -2.70 0.68 -25.25
CA PHE A 163 -1.72 -0.41 -25.15
C PHE A 163 -0.30 0.12 -24.96
N ALA A 164 0.11 1.15 -25.71
CA ALA A 164 1.43 1.75 -25.59
C ALA A 164 1.64 2.36 -24.19
N VAL A 165 0.66 3.10 -23.66
CA VAL A 165 0.72 3.65 -22.30
C VAL A 165 0.83 2.53 -21.27
N GLN A 166 0.01 1.48 -21.38
CA GLN A 166 0.06 0.33 -20.46
C GLN A 166 1.42 -0.37 -20.49
N VAL A 167 2.02 -0.56 -21.66
CA VAL A 167 3.36 -1.18 -21.80
C VAL A 167 4.45 -0.30 -21.19
N VAL A 168 4.43 1.00 -21.46
CA VAL A 168 5.42 1.94 -20.89
C VAL A 168 5.31 1.98 -19.37
N GLN A 169 4.09 2.17 -18.84
CA GLN A 169 3.87 2.23 -17.39
C GLN A 169 4.20 0.90 -16.71
N ALA A 170 3.87 -0.24 -17.32
CA ALA A 170 4.27 -1.55 -16.79
C ALA A 170 5.79 -1.72 -16.78
N ARG A 171 6.50 -1.24 -17.81
CA ARG A 171 7.97 -1.32 -17.87
C ARG A 171 8.63 -0.40 -16.84
N ASP A 172 8.16 0.83 -16.74
CA ASP A 172 8.66 1.80 -15.77
C ASP A 172 8.43 1.28 -14.35
N HIS A 173 7.23 0.81 -14.04
CA HIS A 173 6.93 0.27 -12.71
C HIS A 173 7.70 -1.02 -12.41
N ALA A 174 7.99 -1.87 -13.41
CA ALA A 174 8.85 -3.03 -13.21
C ALA A 174 10.29 -2.63 -12.81
N ASN A 175 10.77 -1.47 -13.27
CA ASN A 175 12.10 -0.97 -12.87
C ASN A 175 12.12 -0.48 -11.42
N ASP A 176 10.96 -0.13 -10.84
CA ASP A 176 10.88 0.20 -9.41
C ASP A 176 11.27 -1.00 -8.52
N TYR A 177 11.13 -2.24 -9.02
CA TYR A 177 11.46 -3.46 -8.26
C TYR A 177 12.90 -3.96 -8.48
N VAL A 178 13.80 -3.13 -9.04
CA VAL A 178 15.18 -3.56 -9.28
C VAL A 178 15.96 -3.75 -7.97
N ASP A 179 15.67 -2.94 -6.96
CA ASP A 179 16.20 -3.04 -5.60
C ASP A 179 15.30 -2.29 -4.60
N ASP A 180 15.51 -2.53 -3.31
CA ASP A 180 14.66 -1.98 -2.24
C ASP A 180 14.66 -0.44 -2.18
N LEU A 181 15.77 0.23 -2.51
CA LEU A 181 15.81 1.69 -2.52
C LEU A 181 15.01 2.25 -3.69
N ALA A 182 15.17 1.69 -4.89
CA ALA A 182 14.38 2.08 -6.05
C ALA A 182 12.87 1.93 -5.75
N PHE A 183 12.50 0.81 -5.13
CA PHE A 183 11.10 0.51 -4.79
C PHE A 183 10.53 1.53 -3.81
N TRP A 184 11.22 1.81 -2.70
CA TRP A 184 10.72 2.74 -1.69
C TRP A 184 10.82 4.20 -2.13
N ASP A 185 11.77 4.56 -2.98
CA ASP A 185 11.87 5.90 -3.58
C ASP A 185 10.73 6.15 -4.57
N ALA A 186 10.42 5.20 -5.45
CA ALA A 186 9.26 5.28 -6.34
C ALA A 186 7.95 5.32 -5.53
N THR A 187 7.81 4.44 -4.54
CA THR A 187 6.60 4.37 -3.70
C THR A 187 6.36 5.67 -2.95
N ARG A 188 7.38 6.30 -2.32
CA ARG A 188 7.17 7.59 -1.63
C ARG A 188 6.87 8.74 -2.59
N LYS A 189 7.38 8.70 -3.83
CA LYS A 189 7.12 9.73 -4.86
C LYS A 189 5.69 9.62 -5.40
N ASN A 190 5.17 8.41 -5.56
CA ASN A 190 3.83 8.17 -6.08
C ASN A 190 2.75 8.17 -4.98
N ALA A 191 3.09 7.79 -3.76
CA ALA A 191 2.25 7.89 -2.56
C ALA A 191 2.86 8.88 -1.55
N THR A 192 2.89 10.16 -1.92
CA THR A 192 3.56 11.24 -1.16
C THR A 192 3.09 11.39 0.27
N ARG A 193 1.85 11.00 0.57
CA ARG A 193 1.27 11.01 1.92
C ARG A 193 1.38 9.66 2.62
N SER A 194 2.35 8.82 2.22
CA SER A 194 2.58 7.52 2.86
C SER A 194 3.70 7.57 3.90
N ALA A 195 3.33 7.66 5.19
CA ALA A 195 4.28 7.62 6.29
C ALA A 195 5.15 6.36 6.23
N LYS A 196 4.53 5.23 5.90
CA LYS A 196 5.22 3.94 5.72
C LYS A 196 6.21 3.95 4.56
N ALA A 197 5.88 4.60 3.44
CA ALA A 197 6.81 4.69 2.31
C ALA A 197 8.03 5.56 2.65
N HIS A 198 7.81 6.71 3.30
CA HIS A 198 8.89 7.58 3.75
C HIS A 198 9.76 6.90 4.82
N LEU A 199 9.17 6.18 5.77
CA LEU A 199 9.92 5.42 6.76
C LEU A 199 10.79 4.35 6.11
N ASN A 200 10.23 3.49 5.25
CA ASN A 200 11.02 2.43 4.65
C ASN A 200 12.11 3.00 3.72
N TYR A 201 11.84 4.10 3.01
CA TYR A 201 12.88 4.83 2.28
C TYR A 201 14.00 5.32 3.22
N SER A 202 13.66 5.83 4.41
CA SER A 202 14.65 6.24 5.41
C SER A 202 15.54 5.06 5.85
N VAL A 203 14.95 3.89 6.06
CA VAL A 203 15.68 2.65 6.39
C VAL A 203 16.66 2.28 5.26
N MET A 204 16.21 2.33 4.00
CA MET A 204 17.06 2.04 2.85
C MET A 204 18.22 3.02 2.69
N GLN A 205 18.00 4.29 3.04
CA GLN A 205 19.05 5.31 3.06
C GLN A 205 20.02 5.10 4.23
N GLY A 206 19.52 4.68 5.40
CA GLY A 206 20.32 4.31 6.56
C GLY A 206 21.29 3.16 6.27
N ALA A 207 20.81 2.10 5.60
CA ALA A 207 21.67 1.00 5.15
C ALA A 207 22.82 1.45 4.23
N ARG A 208 22.66 2.58 3.55
CA ARG A 208 23.64 3.21 2.65
C ARG A 208 24.42 4.35 3.32
N ARG A 209 24.29 4.52 4.64
CA ARG A 209 24.95 5.58 5.45
C ARG A 209 24.63 7.00 4.99
N ARG A 210 23.47 7.19 4.35
CA ARG A 210 22.95 8.49 3.90
C ARG A 210 22.07 9.10 4.99
N ASN A 211 22.73 9.65 6.01
CA ASN A 211 22.07 10.06 7.25
C ASN A 211 21.16 11.28 7.07
N ASP A 212 21.51 12.23 6.21
CA ASP A 212 20.70 13.44 6.00
C ASP A 212 19.36 13.12 5.33
N GLU A 213 19.39 12.30 4.28
CA GLU A 213 18.17 11.82 3.61
C GLU A 213 17.33 10.94 4.52
N ARG A 214 17.98 10.14 5.37
CA ARG A 214 17.30 9.33 6.39
C ARG A 214 16.56 10.22 7.41
N LEU A 215 17.21 11.24 7.95
CA LEU A 215 16.60 12.20 8.89
C LEU A 215 15.43 12.93 8.24
N SER A 216 15.60 13.42 7.02
CA SER A 216 14.53 14.10 6.27
C SER A 216 13.32 13.20 6.04
N ALA A 217 13.52 11.95 5.62
CA ALA A 217 12.44 11.02 5.38
C ALA A 217 11.71 10.61 6.67
N ASN A 218 12.43 10.42 7.78
CA ASN A 218 11.83 10.19 9.10
C ASN A 218 10.97 11.36 9.58
N ALA A 219 11.44 12.60 9.37
CA ALA A 219 10.68 13.80 9.72
C ALA A 219 9.33 13.84 8.99
N VAL A 220 9.31 13.47 7.70
CA VAL A 220 8.06 13.37 6.92
C VAL A 220 7.17 12.23 7.46
N ALA A 221 7.74 11.08 7.82
CA ALA A 221 6.98 9.98 8.40
C ALA A 221 6.29 10.37 9.72
N ILE A 222 7.01 11.08 10.61
CA ILE A 222 6.45 11.62 11.86
C ILE A 222 5.36 12.66 11.57
N GLN A 223 5.57 13.56 10.61
CA GLN A 223 4.56 14.57 10.23
C GLN A 223 3.26 13.92 9.73
N LEU A 224 3.37 12.85 8.94
CA LEU A 224 2.22 12.13 8.39
C LEU A 224 1.55 11.20 9.40
N SER A 225 2.28 10.70 10.40
CA SER A 225 1.77 9.80 11.42
C SER A 225 2.44 10.04 12.78
N PRO A 226 2.01 11.09 13.53
CA PRO A 226 2.68 11.53 14.75
C PRO A 226 2.53 10.57 15.93
N ASP A 227 1.57 9.64 15.87
CA ASP A 227 1.33 8.63 16.92
C ASP A 227 1.79 7.23 16.52
N TRP A 228 2.63 7.11 15.48
CA TRP A 228 3.20 5.83 15.07
C TRP A 228 4.53 5.56 15.80
N PRO A 229 4.62 4.56 16.71
CA PRO A 229 5.82 4.31 17.51
C PRO A 229 7.09 4.19 16.66
N MET A 230 6.97 3.46 15.56
CA MET A 230 8.07 3.16 14.64
C MET A 230 8.68 4.43 14.03
N ALA A 231 7.88 5.44 13.67
CA ALA A 231 8.39 6.67 13.08
C ALA A 231 9.32 7.44 14.05
N HIS A 232 8.97 7.45 15.33
CA HIS A 232 9.79 8.09 16.36
C HIS A 232 11.06 7.30 16.65
N VAL A 233 10.97 5.98 16.83
CA VAL A 233 12.14 5.14 17.12
C VAL A 233 13.17 5.20 15.98
N TYR A 234 12.73 5.14 14.72
CA TYR A 234 13.66 5.21 13.59
C TYR A 234 14.27 6.61 13.38
N MET A 235 13.62 7.68 13.84
CA MET A 235 14.22 9.02 13.93
C MET A 235 15.32 9.05 14.99
N GLY A 236 15.06 8.46 16.17
CA GLY A 236 16.08 8.29 17.20
C GLY A 236 17.28 7.51 16.68
N ASP A 237 17.04 6.39 15.99
CA ASP A 237 18.09 5.58 15.38
C ASP A 237 18.88 6.33 14.30
N ALA A 238 18.20 7.17 13.50
CA ALA A 238 18.89 8.03 12.54
C ALA A 238 19.83 9.03 13.23
N LEU A 239 19.40 9.65 14.33
CA LEU A 239 20.21 10.58 15.11
C LEU A 239 21.40 9.88 15.78
N CYS A 240 21.20 8.68 16.31
CA CYS A 240 22.25 7.81 16.82
C CYS A 240 23.36 7.55 15.80
N HIS A 241 22.98 7.09 14.61
CA HIS A 241 23.92 6.84 13.51
C HIS A 241 24.56 8.12 12.97
N ALA A 242 23.92 9.28 13.16
CA ALA A 242 24.47 10.60 12.90
C ALA A 242 25.35 11.16 14.05
N LYS A 243 25.69 10.35 15.07
CA LYS A 243 26.49 10.74 16.24
C LYS A 243 25.85 11.85 17.09
N ARG A 244 24.52 11.90 17.09
CA ARG A 244 23.67 12.86 17.81
C ARG A 244 22.75 12.12 18.79
N ALA A 245 23.30 11.16 19.55
CA ALA A 245 22.53 10.27 20.39
C ALA A 245 21.79 10.98 21.54
N GLU A 246 22.29 12.10 22.05
CA GLU A 246 21.56 12.89 23.06
C GLU A 246 20.24 13.45 22.50
N GLU A 247 20.22 13.85 21.22
CA GLU A 247 19.03 14.35 20.54
C GLU A 247 18.00 13.25 20.24
N SER A 248 18.40 11.97 20.30
CA SER A 248 17.49 10.85 20.03
C SER A 248 16.56 10.54 21.20
N ILE A 249 16.96 10.88 22.44
CA ILE A 249 16.24 10.60 23.67
C ILE A 249 14.75 11.00 23.60
N PRO A 250 14.36 12.25 23.23
CA PRO A 250 12.94 12.61 23.15
C PRO A 250 12.15 11.77 22.14
N TYR A 251 12.77 11.34 21.04
CA TYR A 251 12.13 10.49 20.05
C TYR A 251 11.97 9.05 20.57
N TYR A 252 13.00 8.49 21.22
CA TYR A 252 12.88 7.18 21.85
C TYR A 252 11.83 7.17 22.96
N THR A 253 11.81 8.17 23.85
CA THR A 253 10.75 8.31 24.87
C THR A 253 9.37 8.29 24.22
N ARG A 254 9.13 9.14 23.20
CA ARG A 254 7.82 9.17 22.52
C ARG A 254 7.48 7.84 21.84
N GLY A 255 8.46 7.20 21.21
CA GLY A 255 8.29 5.90 20.57
C GLY A 255 7.92 4.79 21.55
N PHE A 256 8.59 4.73 22.69
CA PHE A 256 8.34 3.72 23.73
C PHE A 256 7.00 3.96 24.43
N ASP A 257 6.64 5.21 24.70
CA ASP A 257 5.33 5.58 25.26
C ASP A 257 4.16 5.20 24.34
N LEU A 258 4.33 5.38 23.02
CA LEU A 258 3.32 5.01 22.02
C LEU A 258 3.22 3.49 21.82
N GLY A 259 4.31 2.75 22.03
CA GLY A 259 4.41 1.32 21.75
C GLY A 259 5.11 0.53 22.85
N PRO A 260 4.59 0.49 24.09
CA PRO A 260 5.29 -0.14 25.22
C PRO A 260 5.36 -1.67 25.13
N ALA A 261 4.69 -2.29 24.15
CA ALA A 261 4.73 -3.72 23.85
C ALA A 261 5.68 -4.08 22.69
N GLU A 262 6.27 -3.08 22.00
CA GLU A 262 7.04 -3.28 20.78
C GLU A 262 8.51 -3.62 21.07
N VAL A 263 8.77 -4.89 21.43
CA VAL A 263 10.10 -5.39 21.85
C VAL A 263 11.24 -4.93 20.95
N GLY A 264 11.12 -5.16 19.63
CA GLY A 264 12.19 -4.86 18.68
C GLY A 264 12.46 -3.36 18.53
N LEU A 265 11.44 -2.51 18.69
CA LEU A 265 11.61 -1.06 18.63
C LEU A 265 12.28 -0.52 19.89
N ILE A 266 11.88 -1.05 21.06
CA ILE A 266 12.46 -0.67 22.34
C ILE A 266 13.92 -1.14 22.41
N ALA A 267 14.18 -2.40 22.06
CA ALA A 267 15.53 -2.96 22.03
C ALA A 267 16.47 -2.17 21.10
N LEU A 268 16.00 -1.75 19.91
CA LEU A 268 16.79 -0.93 18.99
C LEU A 268 17.25 0.37 19.65
N GLY A 269 16.34 1.11 20.27
CA GLY A 269 16.67 2.40 20.86
C GLY A 269 17.55 2.28 22.10
N LEU A 270 17.25 1.32 22.97
CA LEU A 270 18.06 1.05 24.15
C LEU A 270 19.49 0.61 23.79
N GLN A 271 19.64 -0.25 22.79
CA GLN A 271 20.95 -0.67 22.31
C GLN A 271 21.77 0.51 21.78
N CYS A 272 21.17 1.40 20.97
CA CYS A 272 21.89 2.60 20.54
C CYS A 272 22.37 3.42 21.75
N LEU A 273 21.47 3.71 22.68
CA LEU A 273 21.79 4.61 23.80
C LEU A 273 22.84 3.99 24.73
N TRP A 274 22.84 2.66 24.86
CA TRP A 274 23.91 1.92 25.52
C TRP A 274 25.26 2.12 24.83
N GLU A 275 25.34 1.88 23.52
CA GLU A 275 26.56 2.06 22.73
C GLU A 275 27.06 3.51 22.74
N ALA A 276 26.15 4.47 22.85
CA ALA A 276 26.45 5.89 23.03
C ALA A 276 26.87 6.27 24.46
N LYS A 277 26.91 5.30 25.39
CA LYS A 277 27.23 5.47 26.82
C LYS A 277 26.28 6.41 27.56
N LEU A 278 25.02 6.45 27.13
CA LEU A 278 23.98 7.27 27.73
C LEU A 278 23.14 6.51 28.78
N LEU A 279 23.30 5.20 28.93
CA LEU A 279 22.50 4.35 29.84
C LEU A 279 23.29 3.72 31.00
N GLY A 280 24.35 4.37 31.49
CA GLY A 280 25.06 3.89 32.69
C GLY A 280 24.16 3.86 33.94
N GLU A 281 24.57 3.10 34.97
CA GLU A 281 23.77 2.87 36.20
C GLU A 281 23.31 4.17 36.90
N GLU A 282 24.17 5.18 36.94
CA GLU A 282 23.86 6.50 37.53
C GLU A 282 23.41 7.54 36.48
N SER A 283 23.16 7.13 35.24
CA SER A 283 22.80 8.05 34.16
C SER A 283 21.43 8.69 34.40
N PRO A 284 21.29 10.02 34.25
CA PRO A 284 19.98 10.69 34.25
C PRO A 284 19.01 10.11 33.21
N THR A 285 19.53 9.64 32.08
CA THR A 285 18.73 9.03 31.00
C THR A 285 18.17 7.68 31.41
N MET A 286 18.97 6.85 32.11
CA MET A 286 18.50 5.55 32.61
C MET A 286 17.38 5.76 33.63
N LYS A 287 17.60 6.64 34.62
CA LYS A 287 16.58 6.99 35.61
C LYS A 287 15.29 7.50 34.96
N ARG A 288 15.39 8.33 33.92
CA ARG A 288 14.23 8.80 33.16
C ARG A 288 13.44 7.64 32.54
N PHE A 289 14.10 6.69 31.88
CA PHE A 289 13.40 5.56 31.28
C PHE A 289 12.81 4.59 32.32
N GLU A 290 13.42 4.48 33.50
CA GLU A 290 12.81 3.78 34.64
C GLU A 290 11.52 4.45 35.10
N ASP A 291 11.57 5.77 35.33
CA ASP A 291 10.40 6.55 35.71
C ASP A 291 9.31 6.49 34.63
N ASP A 292 9.67 6.60 33.34
CA ASP A 292 8.75 6.53 32.22
C ASP A 292 8.14 5.13 32.06
N SER A 293 8.95 4.07 32.16
CA SER A 293 8.47 2.69 32.02
C SER A 293 7.58 2.24 33.19
N SER A 294 7.72 2.84 34.38
CA SER A 294 6.86 2.58 35.54
C SER A 294 5.37 2.88 35.29
N LYS A 295 5.08 3.75 34.31
CA LYS A 295 3.71 4.06 33.86
C LYS A 295 3.03 2.87 33.17
N TYR A 296 3.82 1.88 32.74
CA TYR A 296 3.38 0.73 31.96
C TYR A 296 3.78 -0.60 32.63
N PRO A 297 3.28 -0.90 33.84
CA PRO A 297 3.65 -2.13 34.54
C PRO A 297 3.24 -3.37 33.74
N GLY A 298 4.11 -4.38 33.69
CA GLY A 298 3.89 -5.62 32.93
C GLY A 298 4.06 -5.49 31.41
N SER A 299 4.52 -4.34 30.92
CA SER A 299 4.85 -4.15 29.50
C SER A 299 6.26 -4.63 29.17
N TRP A 300 6.54 -4.83 27.88
CA TRP A 300 7.89 -5.11 27.40
C TRP A 300 8.84 -3.95 27.65
N TYR A 301 8.35 -2.71 27.66
CA TYR A 301 9.15 -1.55 27.99
C TYR A 301 9.69 -1.60 29.43
N ALA A 302 8.82 -1.86 30.40
CA ALA A 302 9.23 -2.01 31.80
C ALA A 302 10.18 -3.21 32.00
N TYR A 303 9.91 -4.33 31.33
CA TYR A 303 10.78 -5.50 31.37
C TYR A 303 12.17 -5.20 30.82
N LEU A 304 12.27 -4.63 29.61
CA LEU A 304 13.55 -4.39 28.94
C LEU A 304 14.41 -3.35 29.68
N ILE A 305 13.80 -2.37 30.34
CA ILE A 305 14.54 -1.43 31.20
C ILE A 305 15.11 -2.14 32.42
N ALA A 306 14.32 -2.96 33.11
CA ALA A 306 14.79 -3.73 34.26
C ALA A 306 15.88 -4.75 33.89
N ASP A 307 15.69 -5.45 32.76
CA ASP A 307 16.62 -6.42 32.20
C ASP A 307 17.95 -5.76 31.82
N LEU A 308 17.89 -4.61 31.12
CA LEU A 308 19.08 -3.83 30.79
C LEU A 308 19.82 -3.32 32.03
N ARG A 309 19.10 -2.92 33.09
CA ARG A 309 19.74 -2.52 34.35
C ARG A 309 20.49 -3.67 35.01
N ALA A 310 19.89 -4.85 35.04
CA ALA A 310 20.43 -6.01 35.73
C ALA A 310 21.53 -6.73 34.95
N HIS A 311 21.41 -6.78 33.61
CA HIS A 311 22.23 -7.63 32.74
C HIS A 311 22.90 -6.84 31.59
N GLY A 312 22.78 -5.51 31.55
CA GLY A 312 23.34 -4.70 30.47
C GLY A 312 24.83 -4.86 30.28
N GLU A 313 25.60 -4.89 31.36
CA GLU A 313 27.06 -5.12 31.32
C GLU A 313 27.41 -6.55 30.85
N GLU A 314 26.59 -7.55 31.21
CA GLU A 314 26.78 -8.95 30.78
C GLU A 314 26.58 -9.10 29.28
N HIS A 315 25.60 -8.38 28.73
CA HIS A 315 25.20 -8.51 27.33
C HIS A 315 25.81 -7.44 26.42
N ASP A 316 26.53 -6.46 26.96
CA ASP A 316 26.92 -5.22 26.26
C ASP A 316 25.69 -4.53 25.62
N GLY A 317 24.70 -4.25 26.48
CA GLY A 317 23.43 -3.63 26.14
C GLY A 317 22.24 -4.56 26.32
N VAL A 318 21.25 -4.47 25.44
CA VAL A 318 20.01 -5.28 25.52
C VAL A 318 20.35 -6.74 25.22
N ASP A 319 19.72 -7.72 25.85
CA ASP A 319 19.95 -9.14 25.53
C ASP A 319 19.86 -9.40 24.00
N PRO A 320 20.87 -10.04 23.38
CA PRO A 320 20.91 -10.30 21.94
C PRO A 320 19.66 -10.98 21.36
N LYS A 321 18.91 -11.76 22.16
CA LYS A 321 17.67 -12.40 21.68
C LYS A 321 16.59 -11.40 21.29
N TYR A 322 16.62 -10.19 21.88
CA TYR A 322 15.63 -9.14 21.64
C TYR A 322 16.09 -8.11 20.61
N ARG A 323 17.39 -8.08 20.27
CA ARG A 323 17.93 -7.14 19.28
C ARG A 323 17.32 -7.42 17.91
N PRO A 324 16.83 -6.40 17.19
CA PRO A 324 16.38 -6.59 15.82
C PRO A 324 17.57 -7.01 14.94
N ARG A 325 17.33 -7.93 14.00
CA ARG A 325 18.34 -8.32 13.01
C ARG A 325 18.72 -7.13 12.16
N GLY A 326 20.00 -6.99 11.83
CA GLY A 326 20.41 -6.02 10.82
C GLY A 326 19.78 -6.35 9.47
N TYR A 327 19.31 -5.35 8.73
CA TYR A 327 18.78 -5.55 7.37
C TYR A 327 19.78 -6.26 6.43
N ASN A 328 21.08 -6.15 6.72
CA ASN A 328 22.17 -6.77 5.96
C ASN A 328 22.50 -8.21 6.41
N GLU A 329 21.88 -8.72 7.46
CA GLU A 329 22.29 -10.00 8.08
C GLU A 329 21.57 -11.22 7.50
N GLY A 330 20.56 -11.02 6.65
CA GLY A 330 19.79 -12.09 6.01
C GLY A 330 19.10 -13.06 7.00
N PRO A 331 18.18 -13.92 6.52
CA PRO A 331 17.80 -15.09 7.31
C PRO A 331 18.98 -16.07 7.38
N LYS A 332 19.37 -16.49 8.59
CA LYS A 332 20.32 -17.60 8.83
C LYS A 332 19.69 -18.93 8.44
#